data_AF-A0A060XTZ4-F1
#
_entry.id   AF-A0A060XTZ4-F1
#
_cell.length_a   1.000
_cell.length_b   1.000
_cell.length_c   1.000
_cell.angle_alpha   90.00
_cell.angle_beta   90.00
_cell.angle_gamma   90.00
#
_symmetry.space_group_name_H-M   'P 1'
#
loop_
_entity.id
_entity.type
_entity.pdbx_description
1 polymer ?
#
loop_
_entity_poly.entity_id
_entity_poly.type
_entity_poly.pdbx_seq_one_letter_code
_entity_poly.pdbx_strand_id
1 'polypeptide(L)'
;MKKWQAPELLARRPANHSSDVWSFGILLFEMATLGDAPFSDISVNELLQFHQRGKTLRKPANCSNSLYSIIKACCQWKEQDRATLAEVDRKLQSGEKSANDKVLKVTEPINIEQYLQEAGYGESNSYTVF
;
A
#
# COMPACT_ATOMS: atom_id res chain seq x y z
N MET A 1 -5.73 2.36 11.46
CA MET A 1 -5.31 2.43 10.04
C MET A 1 -3.80 2.16 9.92
N LYS A 2 -3.32 1.00 10.40
CA LYS A 2 -1.88 0.69 10.39
C LYS A 2 -1.39 0.09 9.08
N LYS A 3 -2.28 -0.50 8.27
CA LYS A 3 -1.91 -1.17 7.01
C LYS A 3 -1.36 -0.22 5.93
N TRP A 4 -1.56 1.09 6.10
CA TRP A 4 -0.98 2.15 5.27
C TRP A 4 0.33 2.70 5.82
N GLN A 5 0.67 2.39 7.07
CA GLN A 5 1.84 2.98 7.72
C GLN A 5 3.12 2.32 7.20
N ALA A 6 4.12 3.16 6.96
CA ALA A 6 5.46 2.70 6.63
C ALA A 6 6.11 1.90 7.77
N PRO A 7 7.09 1.02 7.48
CA PRO A 7 7.75 0.19 8.49
C PRO A 7 8.30 0.94 9.70
N GLU A 8 8.85 2.14 9.51
CA GLU A 8 9.37 3.00 10.56
C GLU A 8 8.27 3.49 11.51
N LEU A 9 7.08 3.82 10.98
CA LEU A 9 5.92 4.20 11.79
C LEU A 9 5.38 3.01 12.59
N LEU A 10 5.35 1.82 11.98
CA LEU A 10 5.00 0.57 12.68
C LEU A 10 6.01 0.27 13.81
N ALA A 11 7.27 0.62 13.61
CA ALA A 11 8.34 0.55 14.61
C ALA A 11 8.37 1.75 15.58
N ARG A 12 7.32 2.60 15.59
CA ARG A 12 7.16 3.75 16.49
C ARG A 12 8.21 4.86 16.31
N ARG A 13 8.81 4.95 15.13
CA ARG A 13 9.63 6.12 14.75
C ARG A 13 8.74 7.25 14.22
N PRO A 14 9.22 8.51 14.25
CA PRO A 14 8.46 9.65 13.74
C PRO A 14 8.15 9.54 12.24
N ALA A 15 7.03 10.15 11.83
CA ALA A 15 6.70 10.31 10.42
C ALA A 15 7.68 11.24 9.71
N ASN A 16 7.89 10.98 8.42
CA ASN A 16 8.62 11.88 7.54
C ASN A 16 8.06 11.79 6.11
N HIS A 17 8.62 12.58 5.19
CA HIS A 17 8.20 12.60 3.79
C HIS A 17 8.28 11.21 3.11
N SER A 18 9.26 10.38 3.49
CA SER A 18 9.39 9.02 2.96
C SER A 18 8.27 8.10 3.47
N SER A 19 7.75 8.33 4.68
CA SER A 19 6.56 7.63 5.20
C SER A 19 5.28 7.99 4.41
N ASP A 20 5.17 9.24 3.94
CA ASP A 20 4.05 9.67 3.08
C ASP A 20 4.12 9.02 1.71
N VAL A 21 5.32 8.92 1.11
CA VAL A 21 5.55 8.19 -0.14
C VAL A 21 5.08 6.74 -0.03
N TRP A 22 5.40 6.06 1.08
CA TRP A 22 4.91 4.70 1.32
C TRP A 22 3.39 4.64 1.30
N SER A 23 2.74 5.50 2.08
CA SER A 23 1.28 5.55 2.19
C SER A 23 0.61 5.83 0.85
N PHE A 24 1.24 6.69 0.02
CA PHE A 24 0.80 6.94 -1.36
C PHE A 24 0.93 5.69 -2.26
N GLY A 25 2.00 4.90 -2.10
CA GLY A 25 2.14 3.61 -2.77
C GLY A 25 1.01 2.63 -2.43
N ILE A 26 0.60 2.58 -1.16
CA ILE A 26 -0.55 1.78 -0.72
C ILE A 26 -1.86 2.31 -1.33
N LEU A 27 -2.05 3.64 -1.40
CA LEU A 27 -3.21 4.24 -2.06
C LEU A 27 -3.29 3.87 -3.55
N LEU A 28 -2.17 3.91 -4.28
CA LEU A 28 -2.12 3.48 -5.68
C LEU A 28 -2.47 2.00 -5.84
N PHE A 29 -2.10 1.15 -4.89
CA PHE A 29 -2.52 -0.26 -4.87
C PHE A 29 -4.03 -0.38 -4.76
N GLU A 30 -4.66 0.32 -3.82
CA GLU A 30 -6.12 0.29 -3.64
C GLU A 30 -6.89 0.79 -4.86
N MET A 31 -6.39 1.85 -5.50
CA MET A 31 -6.97 2.33 -6.76
C MET A 31 -6.86 1.27 -7.86
N ALA A 32 -5.72 0.57 -7.95
CA ALA A 32 -5.48 -0.46 -8.94
C ALA A 32 -6.30 -1.75 -8.71
N THR A 33 -6.73 -2.00 -7.47
CA THR A 33 -7.59 -3.14 -7.10
C THR A 33 -9.08 -2.78 -7.08
N LEU A 34 -9.44 -1.51 -7.28
CA LEU A 34 -10.80 -0.99 -7.12
C LEU A 34 -11.35 -1.14 -5.69
N GLY A 35 -10.47 -1.00 -4.69
CA GLY A 35 -10.86 -0.98 -3.29
C GLY A 35 -10.60 -2.27 -2.51
N ASP A 36 -9.72 -3.16 -2.97
CA ASP A 36 -9.25 -4.25 -2.11
C ASP A 36 -8.39 -3.66 -0.96
N ALA A 37 -8.62 -4.14 0.26
CA ALA A 37 -7.83 -3.72 1.40
C ALA A 37 -6.38 -4.20 1.28
N PRO A 38 -5.38 -3.32 1.57
CA PRO A 38 -3.98 -3.71 1.52
C PRO A 38 -3.68 -4.75 2.60
N PHE A 39 -2.93 -5.79 2.25
CA PHE A 39 -2.55 -6.87 3.17
C PHE A 39 -3.75 -7.52 3.91
N SER A 40 -4.88 -7.74 3.22
CA SER A 40 -6.10 -8.34 3.78
C SER A 40 -5.84 -9.62 4.60
N ASP A 41 -4.93 -10.47 4.12
CA ASP A 41 -4.54 -11.74 4.76
C ASP A 41 -3.58 -11.61 5.95
N ILE A 42 -3.10 -10.41 6.27
CA ILE A 42 -2.06 -10.17 7.28
C ILE A 42 -2.65 -9.35 8.43
N SER A 43 -2.54 -9.85 9.67
CA SER A 43 -2.93 -9.07 10.85
C SER A 43 -2.04 -7.83 10.99
N VAL A 44 -2.62 -6.75 11.50
CA VAL A 44 -1.90 -5.51 11.83
C VAL A 44 -0.70 -5.77 12.75
N ASN A 45 -0.80 -6.75 13.65
CA ASN A 45 0.26 -7.07 14.61
C ASN A 45 1.46 -7.78 13.96
N GLU A 46 1.26 -8.46 12.84
CA GLU A 46 2.30 -9.19 12.11
C GLU A 46 2.93 -8.34 10.99
N LEU A 47 2.34 -7.19 10.67
CA LEU A 47 2.69 -6.38 9.51
C LEU A 47 4.15 -5.95 9.50
N LEU A 48 4.72 -5.55 10.64
CA LEU A 48 6.14 -5.19 10.71
C LEU A 48 7.05 -6.39 10.40
N GLN A 49 6.75 -7.57 10.96
CA GLN A 49 7.52 -8.79 10.72
C GLN A 49 7.39 -9.26 9.27
N PHE A 50 6.22 -9.09 8.66
CA PHE A 50 6.00 -9.36 7.24
C PHE A 50 6.96 -8.56 6.36
N HIS A 51 7.07 -7.26 6.60
CA HIS A 51 7.99 -6.37 5.87
C HIS A 51 9.47 -6.68 6.16
N GLN A 52 9.82 -6.99 7.41
CA GLN A 52 11.19 -7.38 7.78
C GLN A 52 11.68 -8.64 7.02
N ARG A 53 10.76 -9.54 6.66
CA ARG A 53 11.05 -10.73 5.83
C ARG A 53 11.20 -10.42 4.34
N GLY A 54 11.22 -9.14 3.95
CA GLY A 54 11.31 -8.70 2.56
C GLY A 54 10.03 -8.93 1.75
N LYS A 55 8.91 -9.22 2.41
CA LYS A 55 7.61 -9.37 1.75
C LYS A 55 6.96 -7.99 1.57
N THR A 56 6.19 -7.84 0.51
CA THR A 56 5.46 -6.61 0.16
C THR A 56 4.15 -6.98 -0.53
N LEU A 57 3.36 -5.99 -0.92
CA LEU A 57 2.14 -6.17 -1.70
C LEU A 57 2.42 -6.99 -2.95
N ARG A 58 1.53 -7.94 -3.24
CA ARG A 58 1.57 -8.67 -4.51
C ARG A 58 1.02 -7.79 -5.62
N LYS A 59 1.48 -8.01 -6.85
CA LYS A 59 0.94 -7.32 -8.02
C LYS A 59 -0.55 -7.68 -8.20
N PRO A 60 -1.47 -6.71 -8.25
CA PRO A 60 -2.87 -6.98 -8.58
C PRO A 60 -3.05 -7.50 -10.00
N ALA A 61 -4.08 -8.33 -10.22
CA ALA A 61 -4.37 -8.92 -11.54
C ALA A 61 -4.62 -7.85 -12.63
N ASN A 62 -5.33 -6.78 -12.28
CA ASN A 62 -5.69 -5.69 -13.18
C ASN A 62 -4.63 -4.58 -13.28
N CYS A 63 -3.49 -4.72 -12.57
CA CYS A 63 -2.46 -3.69 -12.53
C CYS A 63 -1.42 -3.90 -13.63
N SER A 64 -1.08 -2.84 -14.36
CA SER A 64 -0.01 -2.89 -15.35
C SER A 64 1.36 -3.08 -14.68
N ASN A 65 2.34 -3.60 -15.40
CA ASN A 65 3.71 -3.68 -14.88
C ASN A 65 4.28 -2.30 -14.57
N SER A 66 3.93 -1.27 -15.36
CA SER A 66 4.38 0.09 -15.14
C SER A 66 3.83 0.66 -13.83
N LEU A 67 2.52 0.57 -13.59
CA LEU A 67 1.91 1.05 -12.34
C LEU A 67 2.43 0.26 -11.13
N TYR A 68 2.53 -1.06 -11.24
CA TYR A 68 3.07 -1.88 -10.15
C TYR A 68 4.54 -1.54 -9.83
N SER A 69 5.35 -1.18 -10.83
CA SER A 69 6.73 -0.73 -10.59
C SER A 69 6.80 0.57 -9.80
N ILE A 70 5.81 1.46 -9.96
CA ILE A 70 5.69 2.70 -9.18
C ILE A 70 5.29 2.35 -7.74
N ILE A 71 4.25 1.55 -7.55
CA ILE A 71 3.82 1.07 -6.22
C ILE A 71 4.99 0.43 -5.48
N LYS A 72 5.72 -0.48 -6.14
CA LYS A 72 6.88 -1.15 -5.56
C LYS A 72 7.97 -0.14 -5.19
N ALA A 73 8.24 0.86 -6.02
CA ALA A 73 9.25 1.88 -5.75
C ALA A 73 8.86 2.78 -4.56
N CYS A 74 7.57 3.02 -4.32
CA CYS A 74 7.09 3.71 -3.12
C CYS A 74 7.24 2.83 -1.86
N CYS A 75 7.02 1.52 -1.97
CA CYS A 75 6.96 0.61 -0.82
C CYS A 75 8.28 -0.16 -0.58
N GLN A 76 9.43 0.54 -0.63
CA GLN A 76 10.73 -0.05 -0.27
C GLN A 76 10.95 -0.08 1.25
N TRP A 77 11.59 -1.15 1.73
CA TRP A 77 11.89 -1.34 3.16
C TRP A 77 12.69 -0.18 3.75
N LYS A 78 13.78 0.20 3.10
CA LYS A 78 14.63 1.32 3.52
C LYS A 78 14.05 2.64 3.00
N GLU A 79 13.96 3.63 3.87
CA GLU A 79 13.40 4.96 3.58
C GLU A 79 14.11 5.65 2.40
N GLN A 80 15.44 5.50 2.29
CA GLN A 80 16.25 6.10 1.23
C GLN A 80 16.15 5.40 -0.12
N ASP A 81 15.64 4.17 -0.15
CA ASP A 81 15.46 3.40 -1.40
C ASP A 81 14.09 3.70 -2.03
N ARG A 82 13.21 4.42 -1.33
CA ARG A 82 11.89 4.81 -1.84
C ARG A 82 12.04 5.90 -2.89
N ALA A 83 11.21 5.82 -3.94
CA ALA A 83 11.16 6.86 -4.95
C ALA A 83 10.76 8.21 -4.33
N THR A 84 11.33 9.30 -4.83
CA THR A 84 10.88 10.64 -4.47
C THR A 84 9.50 10.92 -5.08
N LEU A 85 8.71 11.81 -4.45
CA LEU A 85 7.43 12.24 -5.03
C LEU A 85 7.57 12.79 -6.46
N ALA A 86 8.67 13.50 -6.76
CA ALA A 86 8.93 14.00 -8.10
C ALA A 86 9.16 12.88 -9.13
N GLU A 87 9.82 11.79 -8.75
CA GLU A 87 9.97 10.62 -9.62
C GLU A 87 8.66 9.87 -9.81
N VAL A 88 7.85 9.77 -8.75
CA VAL A 88 6.52 9.16 -8.81
C VAL A 88 5.61 9.93 -9.76
N ASP A 89 5.54 11.25 -9.62
CA ASP A 89 4.77 12.14 -10.51
C ASP A 89 5.19 11.99 -11.98
N ARG A 90 6.50 12.08 -12.27
CA ARG A 90 7.02 11.89 -13.64
C ARG A 90 6.64 10.53 -14.23
N LYS A 91 6.72 9.46 -13.43
CA LYS A 91 6.36 8.10 -13.89
C LYS A 91 4.86 7.97 -14.13
N LEU A 92 4.02 8.58 -13.28
CA LEU A 92 2.58 8.60 -13.47
C LEU A 92 2.19 9.36 -14.74
N GLN A 93 2.74 10.56 -14.96
CA GLN A 93 2.53 11.36 -16.18
C GLN A 93 2.99 10.61 -17.44
N SER A 94 4.12 9.89 -17.37
CA SER A 94 4.55 9.04 -18.49
C SER A 94 3.61 7.85 -18.70
N GLY A 95 3.09 7.26 -17.63
CA GLY A 95 2.17 6.13 -17.66
C GLY A 95 0.84 6.51 -18.30
N GLU A 96 0.31 7.69 -17.96
CA GLU A 96 -0.93 8.25 -18.51
C GLU A 96 -0.89 8.32 -20.05
N LYS A 97 0.23 8.79 -20.63
CA LYS A 97 0.41 8.86 -22.10
C LYS A 97 0.37 7.51 -22.80
N SER A 98 0.58 6.42 -22.06
CA SER A 98 0.58 5.04 -22.56
C SER A 98 -0.62 4.22 -22.08
N ALA A 99 -1.50 4.82 -21.27
CA ALA A 99 -2.68 4.16 -20.74
C ALA A 99 -3.68 3.91 -21.88
N ASN A 100 -4.47 2.85 -21.76
CA ASN A 100 -5.61 2.65 -22.64
C ASN A 100 -6.85 3.28 -22.00
N ASP A 101 -7.83 3.69 -22.81
CA ASP A 101 -9.08 4.27 -22.31
C ASP A 101 -10.05 3.23 -21.72
N LYS A 102 -9.56 2.02 -21.40
CA LYS A 102 -10.39 0.97 -20.80
C LYS A 102 -10.53 1.26 -19.31
N VAL A 103 -11.71 1.77 -18.95
CA VAL A 103 -12.10 1.94 -17.56
C VAL A 103 -12.11 0.60 -16.83
N LEU A 104 -11.43 0.54 -15.69
CA LEU A 104 -11.51 -0.56 -14.74
C LEU A 104 -12.89 -0.56 -14.09
N LYS A 105 -13.57 -1.72 -14.06
CA LYS A 105 -14.93 -1.87 -13.52
C LYS A 105 -15.00 -3.09 -12.64
N VAL A 106 -15.72 -2.96 -11.53
CA VAL A 106 -16.17 -4.07 -10.68
C VAL A 106 -17.69 -4.16 -10.80
N THR A 107 -18.24 -5.37 -10.83
CA THR A 107 -19.69 -5.59 -11.00
C THR A 107 -20.45 -5.44 -9.69
N GLU A 108 -19.82 -5.81 -8.57
CA GLU A 108 -20.43 -5.79 -7.25
C GLU A 108 -20.08 -4.50 -6.50
N PRO A 109 -21.00 -3.96 -5.68
CA PRO A 109 -20.69 -2.86 -4.80
C PRO A 109 -19.66 -3.28 -3.74
N ILE A 110 -18.85 -2.33 -3.29
CA ILE A 110 -17.89 -2.56 -2.20
C ILE A 110 -18.67 -2.87 -0.92
N ASN A 111 -18.39 -4.01 -0.30
CA ASN A 111 -18.83 -4.29 1.06
C ASN A 111 -17.94 -3.52 2.04
N ILE A 112 -18.44 -2.38 2.53
CA ILE A 112 -17.70 -1.49 3.41
C ILE A 112 -17.32 -2.16 4.74
N GLU A 113 -18.19 -3.00 5.30
CA GLU A 113 -17.91 -3.68 6.57
C GLU A 113 -16.75 -4.66 6.43
N GLN A 114 -16.80 -5.49 5.38
CA GLN A 114 -15.71 -6.41 5.05
C GLN A 114 -14.40 -5.66 4.78
N TYR A 115 -14.45 -4.59 3.98
CA TYR A 115 -13.26 -3.77 3.70
C TYR A 115 -12.67 -3.19 4.99
N LEU A 116 -13.48 -2.64 5.89
CA LEU A 116 -13.00 -2.08 7.15
C LEU A 116 -12.33 -3.14 8.02
N GLN A 117 -12.92 -4.33 8.10
CA GLN A 117 -12.33 -5.45 8.81
C GLN A 117 -10.97 -5.85 8.20
N GLU A 118 -10.90 -6.04 6.89
CA GLU A 118 -9.66 -6.40 6.19
C GLU A 118 -8.61 -5.27 6.21
N ALA A 119 -9.03 -4.01 6.32
CA ALA A 119 -8.15 -2.86 6.52
C ALA A 119 -7.57 -2.79 7.95
N GLY A 120 -8.00 -3.69 8.84
CA GLY A 120 -7.60 -3.76 10.24
C GLY A 120 -8.28 -2.72 11.12
N TYR A 121 -9.49 -2.28 10.78
CA TYR A 121 -10.32 -1.47 11.67
C TYR A 121 -10.82 -2.33 12.83
N GLY A 122 -10.67 -1.86 14.08
CA GLY A 122 -11.07 -2.61 15.27
C GLY A 122 -10.01 -3.59 15.83
N GLU A 123 -8.91 -3.86 15.10
CA GLU A 123 -7.76 -4.59 15.66
C GLU A 123 -7.09 -3.72 16.75
N SER A 124 -7.35 -4.05 18.01
CA SER A 124 -6.74 -3.41 19.18
C SER A 124 -5.41 -4.09 19.53
N ASN A 125 -4.40 -3.30 19.89
CA ASN A 125 -3.10 -3.79 20.34
C ASN A 125 -3.25 -4.50 21.70
N SER A 126 -3.24 -5.83 21.74
CA SER A 126 -2.93 -6.55 22.98
C SER A 126 -1.41 -6.61 23.17
N TYR A 127 -0.79 -5.47 23.49
CA TYR A 127 0.58 -5.49 24.05
C TYR A 127 0.48 -5.62 25.57
N THR A 128 0.00 -6.76 26.06
CA THR A 128 0.42 -7.23 27.40
C THR A 128 1.84 -7.72 27.26
N VAL A 129 2.78 -6.81 27.51
CA VAL A 129 4.18 -7.17 27.79
C VAL A 129 4.22 -7.58 29.26
N PHE A 130 4.48 -8.85 29.52
CA PHE A 130 4.93 -9.32 30.84
C PHE A 130 6.41 -8.98 31.01
#